data_AF-A0A3D2YZR7-F1
#
_entry.id   AF-A0A3D2YZR7-F1
#
_cell.length_a   1.000
_cell.length_b   1.000
_cell.length_c   1.000
_cell.angle_alpha   90.00
_cell.angle_beta   90.00
_cell.angle_gamma   90.00
#
_symmetry.space_group_name_H-M   'P 1'
#
loop_
_entity.id
_entity.type
_entity.pdbx_description
1 polymer ?
#
loop_
_entity_poly.entity_id
_entity_poly.type
_entity_poly.pdbx_seq_one_letter_code
_entity_poly.pdbx_strand_id
1 'polypeptide(L)'
;MHLADSFDDLSALGQAPMSHDDGKTIRDVKFAEYGNPGVSSRIQAACDQCGPTDLERMADTGLAAESPVLQEVTDNFVGGSVAEHRDTARLVSPLGYVSSSCAPILILHGDEDPTVPVAESVIFHQALTAAGVDATLHVLEGEKHGWDAALTRDIIVEFFRRTLG
;
A
#
# COMPACT_ATOMS: atom_id res chain seq x y z
N MET A 1 19.65 12.80 -4.93
CA MET A 1 19.70 11.40 -4.45
C MET A 1 18.90 11.36 -3.16
N HIS A 2 17.57 11.30 -3.29
CA HIS A 2 16.67 11.06 -2.16
C HIS A 2 16.02 9.70 -2.41
N LEU A 3 16.34 8.77 -1.52
CA LEU A 3 15.61 7.52 -1.34
C LEU A 3 14.28 7.95 -0.72
N ALA A 4 13.16 7.67 -1.40
CA ALA A 4 11.84 7.88 -0.82
C ALA A 4 11.62 6.76 0.21
N ASP A 5 11.33 7.21 1.42
CA ASP A 5 11.12 6.43 2.62
C ASP A 5 9.91 5.49 2.50
N SER A 6 9.98 4.44 3.30
CA SER A 6 8.92 3.49 3.63
C SER A 6 7.61 4.21 4.02
N PHE A 7 6.48 3.58 3.71
CA PHE A 7 5.14 4.01 4.10
C PHE A 7 4.99 4.09 5.63
N ASP A 8 5.36 5.24 6.21
CA ASP A 8 5.15 5.60 7.61
C ASP A 8 4.57 7.03 7.71
N ASP A 9 3.54 7.36 6.91
CA ASP A 9 2.77 8.59 7.11
C ASP A 9 1.26 8.33 7.06
N LEU A 10 0.77 7.68 8.11
CA LEU A 10 -0.64 7.64 8.49
C LEU A 10 -0.90 8.30 9.85
N SER A 11 0.00 9.19 10.30
CA SER A 11 -0.21 10.01 11.50
C SER A 11 -0.43 11.48 11.16
N ALA A 12 -1.53 11.77 10.46
CA ALA A 12 -2.05 13.14 10.33
C ALA A 12 -3.51 13.27 10.80
N LEU A 13 -3.95 12.39 11.70
CA LEU A 13 -5.18 12.58 12.48
C LEU A 13 -4.86 13.09 13.87
N GLY A 14 -4.76 14.42 13.94
CA GLY A 14 -5.16 15.28 15.06
C GLY A 14 -4.59 14.97 16.44
N GLN A 15 -3.59 15.76 16.87
CA GLN A 15 -3.72 16.65 18.04
C GLN A 15 -2.80 17.86 17.88
N ALA A 16 -3.37 19.04 17.62
CA ALA A 16 -2.74 20.34 17.86
C ALA A 16 -3.76 21.25 18.57
N PRO A 17 -3.32 22.08 19.52
CA PRO A 17 -4.18 22.73 20.51
C PRO A 17 -5.08 23.81 19.92
N MET A 18 -6.24 24.00 20.55
CA MET A 18 -7.21 25.06 20.22
C MET A 18 -6.56 26.44 20.20
N SER A 19 -6.52 27.10 19.03
CA SER A 19 -6.81 28.53 18.91
C SER A 19 -6.95 28.97 17.45
N HIS A 20 -8.15 29.50 17.16
CA HIS A 20 -8.52 30.37 16.03
C HIS A 20 -8.62 29.70 14.65
N ASP A 21 -9.82 29.17 14.44
CA ASP A 21 -10.45 28.86 13.16
C ASP A 21 -10.52 30.11 12.26
N ASP A 22 -9.73 30.14 11.19
CA ASP A 22 -9.80 31.10 10.09
C ASP A 22 -10.59 30.58 8.87
N GLY A 23 -11.44 29.57 9.06
CA GLY A 23 -12.54 29.25 8.15
C GLY A 23 -12.12 28.71 6.77
N LYS A 24 -10.88 28.27 6.58
CA LYS A 24 -10.41 27.67 5.34
C LYS A 24 -10.52 26.16 5.42
N THR A 25 -11.45 25.59 4.65
CA THR A 25 -11.51 24.14 4.45
C THR A 25 -10.34 23.68 3.59
N ILE A 26 -9.92 22.41 3.71
CA ILE A 26 -8.84 21.77 2.92
C ILE A 26 -9.00 21.96 1.40
N ARG A 27 -10.18 22.35 0.91
CA ARG A 27 -10.46 22.66 -0.49
C ARG A 27 -9.78 23.94 -1.00
N ASP A 28 -9.28 24.80 -0.12
CA ASP A 28 -8.65 26.08 -0.49
C ASP A 28 -7.12 26.01 -0.59
N VAL A 29 -6.52 24.83 -0.39
CA VAL A 29 -5.08 24.63 -0.60
C VAL A 29 -4.80 24.64 -2.09
N LYS A 30 -4.26 25.76 -2.58
CA LYS A 30 -3.68 25.84 -3.92
C LYS A 30 -2.40 25.00 -3.93
N PHE A 31 -2.46 23.79 -4.48
CA PHE A 31 -1.27 22.96 -4.80
C PHE A 31 -0.21 23.70 -5.64
N ALA A 32 -0.58 24.84 -6.24
CA ALA A 32 0.28 25.64 -7.09
C ALA A 32 1.32 26.50 -6.35
N GLU A 33 1.23 26.72 -5.03
CA GLU A 33 2.16 27.63 -4.34
C GLU A 33 3.51 26.99 -3.97
N TYR A 34 3.61 25.65 -3.92
CA TYR A 34 4.84 24.92 -3.55
C TYR A 34 5.17 23.72 -4.46
N GLY A 35 4.59 23.64 -5.66
CA GLY A 35 4.86 22.56 -6.62
C GLY A 35 6.16 22.75 -7.41
N ASN A 36 6.59 21.71 -8.13
CA ASN A 36 7.65 21.80 -9.14
C ASN A 36 7.02 21.82 -10.55
N PRO A 37 6.55 22.99 -11.02
CA PRO A 37 5.87 23.08 -12.31
C PRO A 37 6.79 22.63 -13.45
N GLY A 38 6.31 21.67 -14.24
CA GLY A 38 7.07 21.06 -15.34
C GLY A 38 7.67 19.68 -15.02
N VAL A 39 7.66 19.26 -13.75
CA VAL A 39 8.04 17.90 -13.36
C VAL A 39 6.77 17.07 -13.14
N SER A 40 6.75 15.87 -13.73
CA SER A 40 5.62 14.95 -13.59
C SER A 40 5.57 14.33 -12.20
N SER A 41 4.38 14.22 -11.61
CA SER A 41 4.13 13.45 -10.39
C SER A 41 3.78 11.98 -10.67
N ARG A 42 3.92 11.51 -11.91
CA ARG A 42 3.64 10.10 -12.26
C ARG A 42 4.66 9.20 -11.57
N ILE A 43 4.17 8.20 -10.85
CA ILE A 43 5.00 7.14 -10.27
C ILE A 43 5.68 6.36 -11.41
N GLN A 44 6.99 6.15 -11.29
CA GLN A 44 7.81 5.49 -12.31
C GLN A 44 8.16 4.04 -11.94
N ALA A 45 8.13 3.71 -10.65
CA ALA A 45 8.30 2.36 -10.11
C ALA A 45 7.77 2.34 -8.66
N ALA A 46 7.32 1.19 -8.17
CA ALA A 46 6.90 1.02 -6.78
C ALA A 46 7.43 -0.30 -6.19
N CYS A 47 7.62 -0.34 -4.88
CA CYS A 47 7.91 -1.56 -4.12
C CYS A 47 6.84 -1.71 -3.04
N ASP A 48 6.05 -2.77 -3.13
CA ASP A 48 5.06 -3.21 -2.16
C ASP A 48 5.67 -4.26 -1.22
N GLN A 49 5.50 -4.10 0.09
CA GLN A 49 5.98 -5.02 1.12
C GLN A 49 4.81 -5.45 1.99
N CYS A 50 4.30 -6.66 1.77
CA CYS A 50 3.13 -7.22 2.47
C CYS A 50 1.87 -6.32 2.46
N GLY A 51 1.64 -5.55 1.39
CA GLY A 51 0.50 -4.64 1.33
C GLY A 51 -0.85 -5.38 1.30
N PRO A 52 -1.87 -4.92 2.05
CA PRO A 52 -3.23 -5.36 1.84
C PRO A 52 -3.76 -4.84 0.50
N THR A 53 -4.39 -5.71 -0.29
CA THR A 53 -4.78 -5.40 -1.68
C THR A 53 -6.30 -5.41 -1.88
N ASP A 54 -7.03 -6.18 -1.08
CA ASP A 54 -8.49 -6.24 -1.04
C ASP A 54 -9.01 -6.41 0.40
N LEU A 55 -9.42 -5.28 1.00
CA LEU A 55 -9.89 -5.28 2.40
C LEU A 55 -11.23 -5.98 2.59
N GLU A 56 -12.10 -6.00 1.58
CA GLU A 56 -13.36 -6.76 1.70
C GLU A 56 -13.10 -8.26 1.71
N ARG A 57 -12.17 -8.73 0.87
CA ARG A 57 -11.76 -10.13 0.84
C ARG A 57 -11.03 -10.53 2.12
N MET A 58 -10.14 -9.68 2.62
CA MET A 58 -9.42 -9.92 3.87
C MET A 58 -10.36 -9.97 5.08
N ALA A 59 -11.37 -9.10 5.11
CA ALA A 59 -12.39 -9.07 6.15
C ALA A 59 -13.50 -10.11 5.95
N ASP A 60 -13.43 -10.93 4.89
CA ASP A 60 -14.38 -12.02 4.73
C ASP A 60 -14.25 -12.97 5.92
N THR A 61 -15.41 -13.33 6.47
CA THR A 61 -15.57 -13.97 7.76
C THR A 61 -14.81 -15.30 7.86
N GLY A 62 -14.54 -16.00 6.77
CA GLY A 62 -13.72 -17.22 6.80
C GLY A 62 -12.25 -16.96 7.12
N LEU A 63 -11.65 -15.90 6.58
CA LEU A 63 -10.24 -15.56 6.79
C LEU A 63 -10.05 -14.73 8.07
N ALA A 64 -10.90 -13.72 8.28
CA ALA A 64 -10.79 -12.82 9.43
C ALA A 64 -11.27 -13.46 10.75
N ALA A 65 -12.29 -14.33 10.74
CA ALA A 65 -12.72 -14.98 11.98
C ALA A 65 -11.68 -15.96 12.53
N GLU A 66 -10.78 -16.45 11.68
CA GLU A 66 -9.66 -17.30 12.07
C GLU A 66 -8.41 -16.50 12.47
N SER A 67 -8.39 -15.18 12.26
CA SER A 67 -7.28 -14.28 12.62
C SER A 67 -7.76 -12.94 13.19
N PRO A 68 -7.79 -12.78 14.53
CA PRO A 68 -8.10 -11.49 15.16
C PRO A 68 -7.19 -10.35 14.72
N VAL A 69 -5.92 -10.65 14.38
CA VAL A 69 -4.95 -9.68 13.87
C VAL A 69 -5.41 -9.14 12.51
N LEU A 70 -5.87 -10.02 11.62
CA LEU A 70 -6.37 -9.64 10.30
C LEU A 70 -7.59 -8.71 10.42
N GLN A 71 -8.53 -9.05 11.30
CA GLN A 71 -9.72 -8.22 11.57
C GLN A 71 -9.31 -6.82 12.06
N GLU A 72 -8.43 -6.74 13.05
CA GLU A 72 -7.94 -5.46 13.59
C GLU A 72 -7.26 -4.61 12.51
N VAL A 73 -6.39 -5.21 11.70
CA VAL A 73 -5.74 -4.55 10.57
C VAL A 73 -6.79 -3.97 9.63
N THR A 74 -7.72 -4.80 9.14
CA THR A 74 -8.72 -4.34 8.16
C THR A 74 -9.62 -3.26 8.73
N ASP A 75 -9.97 -3.32 10.01
CA ASP A 75 -10.83 -2.33 10.65
C ASP A 75 -10.11 -0.99 10.84
N ASN A 76 -8.82 -1.02 11.19
CA ASN A 76 -7.99 0.18 11.32
C ASN A 76 -7.84 0.92 9.98
N PHE A 77 -7.78 0.19 8.86
CA PHE A 77 -7.69 0.81 7.52
C PHE A 77 -8.96 1.58 7.12
N VAL A 78 -10.13 1.17 7.61
CA VAL A 78 -11.42 1.76 7.21
C VAL A 78 -12.08 2.60 8.31
N GLY A 79 -11.51 2.60 9.52
CA GLY A 79 -12.01 3.35 10.67
C GLY A 79 -13.12 2.65 11.47
N GLY A 80 -13.20 1.32 11.40
CA GLY A 80 -14.22 0.51 12.06
C GLY A 80 -14.46 -0.81 11.30
N SER A 81 -15.56 -1.50 11.59
CA SER A 81 -15.90 -2.75 10.88
C SER A 81 -15.94 -2.55 9.36
N VAL A 82 -15.22 -3.39 8.60
CA VAL A 82 -15.30 -3.40 7.13
C VAL A 82 -16.74 -3.63 6.62
N ALA A 83 -17.56 -4.39 7.35
CA ALA A 83 -18.94 -4.62 6.96
C ALA A 83 -19.78 -3.34 6.96
N GLU A 84 -19.47 -2.40 7.86
CA GLU A 84 -20.12 -1.09 7.96
C GLU A 84 -19.47 -0.03 7.05
N HIS A 85 -18.20 -0.23 6.68
CA HIS A 85 -17.39 0.72 5.92
C HIS A 85 -16.99 0.20 4.53
N ARG A 86 -17.85 -0.59 3.88
CA ARG A 86 -17.54 -1.25 2.59
C ARG A 86 -17.12 -0.28 1.49
N ASP A 87 -17.75 0.88 1.38
CA ASP A 87 -17.39 1.86 0.36
C ASP A 87 -15.96 2.38 0.58
N THR A 88 -15.57 2.63 1.83
CA THR A 88 -14.19 2.97 2.20
C THR A 88 -13.26 1.79 1.90
N ALA A 89 -13.63 0.56 2.27
CA ALA A 89 -12.84 -0.64 2.01
C ALA A 89 -12.51 -0.80 0.51
N ARG A 90 -13.51 -0.63 -0.37
CA ARG A 90 -13.31 -0.63 -1.82
C ARG A 90 -12.43 0.51 -2.29
N LEU A 91 -12.69 1.71 -1.77
CA LEU A 91 -11.96 2.92 -2.16
C LEU A 91 -10.48 2.80 -1.85
N VAL A 92 -10.10 2.19 -0.73
CA VAL A 92 -8.69 2.09 -0.33
C VAL A 92 -8.01 0.81 -0.80
N SER A 93 -8.74 -0.15 -1.39
CA SER A 93 -8.19 -1.43 -1.85
C SER A 93 -7.45 -1.28 -3.20
N PRO A 94 -6.10 -1.44 -3.23
CA PRO A 94 -5.28 -1.28 -4.44
C PRO A 94 -5.71 -2.16 -5.63
N LEU A 95 -6.25 -3.36 -5.36
CA LEU A 95 -6.63 -4.32 -6.40
C LEU A 95 -7.65 -3.73 -7.39
N GLY A 96 -8.54 -2.85 -6.92
CA GLY A 96 -9.55 -2.19 -7.75
C GLY A 96 -8.98 -1.14 -8.74
N TYR A 97 -7.73 -0.74 -8.58
CA TYR A 97 -7.06 0.29 -9.40
C TYR A 97 -6.08 -0.29 -10.43
N VAL A 98 -5.92 -1.61 -10.46
CA VAL A 98 -5.02 -2.27 -11.40
C VAL A 98 -5.44 -1.96 -12.84
N SER A 99 -4.50 -1.44 -13.61
CA SER A 99 -4.68 -1.17 -15.04
C SER A 99 -3.34 -1.24 -15.76
N SER A 100 -3.36 -1.29 -17.09
CA SER A 100 -2.15 -1.24 -17.92
C SER A 100 -1.36 0.07 -17.80
N SER A 101 -1.86 1.05 -17.06
CA SER A 101 -1.21 2.34 -16.83
C SER A 101 -0.40 2.41 -15.53
N CYS A 102 -0.46 1.35 -14.70
CA CYS A 102 0.35 1.22 -13.50
C CYS A 102 1.84 1.22 -13.85
N ALA A 103 2.64 1.82 -12.98
CA ALA A 103 4.10 1.71 -13.06
C ALA A 103 4.53 0.26 -12.80
N PRO A 104 5.77 -0.13 -13.16
CA PRO A 104 6.32 -1.40 -12.72
C PRO A 104 6.30 -1.52 -11.19
N ILE A 105 5.99 -2.72 -10.68
CA ILE A 105 5.82 -2.99 -9.25
C ILE A 105 6.63 -4.21 -8.83
N LEU A 106 7.49 -4.03 -7.82
CA LEU A 106 8.06 -5.12 -7.06
C LEU A 106 7.16 -5.42 -5.86
N ILE A 107 6.85 -6.69 -5.63
CA ILE A 107 6.07 -7.17 -4.48
C ILE A 107 6.95 -8.12 -3.68
N LEU A 108 7.08 -7.87 -2.38
CA LEU A 108 7.84 -8.67 -1.43
C LEU A 108 6.91 -9.16 -0.32
N HIS A 109 6.95 -10.45 0.03
CA HIS A 109 6.06 -10.99 1.06
C HIS A 109 6.66 -12.23 1.73
N GLY A 110 6.63 -12.32 3.07
CA GLY A 110 6.93 -13.56 3.79
C GLY A 110 5.79 -14.59 3.75
N ASP A 111 6.07 -15.87 3.50
CA ASP A 111 5.00 -16.87 3.41
C ASP A 111 4.39 -17.30 4.76
N GLU A 112 5.04 -16.95 5.88
CA GLU A 112 4.53 -17.16 7.24
C GLU A 112 3.94 -15.88 7.87
N ASP A 113 3.55 -14.90 7.05
CA ASP A 113 2.96 -13.63 7.50
C ASP A 113 1.62 -13.84 8.25
N PRO A 114 1.54 -13.54 9.56
CA PRO A 114 0.32 -13.71 10.34
C PRO A 114 -0.64 -12.51 10.25
N THR A 115 -0.20 -11.41 9.63
CA THR A 115 -0.88 -10.10 9.60
C THR A 115 -1.62 -9.92 8.28
N VAL A 116 -0.94 -10.16 7.16
CA VAL A 116 -1.50 -10.09 5.82
C VAL A 116 -1.24 -11.42 5.13
N PRO A 117 -2.27 -12.17 4.71
CA PRO A 117 -2.07 -13.45 4.04
C PRO A 117 -1.30 -13.27 2.72
N VAL A 118 -0.26 -14.08 2.49
CA VAL A 118 0.55 -14.05 1.25
C VAL A 118 -0.28 -14.18 -0.05
N ALA A 119 -1.47 -14.78 0.04
CA ALA A 119 -2.44 -14.84 -1.05
C ALA A 119 -2.82 -13.45 -1.61
N GLU A 120 -2.80 -12.38 -0.80
CA GLU A 120 -3.01 -11.00 -1.26
C GLU A 120 -1.97 -10.61 -2.31
N SER A 121 -0.68 -10.77 -2.02
CA SER A 121 0.38 -10.46 -2.97
C SER A 121 0.35 -11.35 -4.21
N VAL A 122 -0.05 -12.62 -4.08
CA VAL A 122 -0.21 -13.52 -5.22
C VAL A 122 -1.34 -13.05 -6.14
N ILE A 123 -2.51 -12.70 -5.59
CA ILE A 123 -3.67 -12.21 -6.34
C ILE A 123 -3.33 -10.87 -7.02
N PHE A 124 -2.68 -9.95 -6.30
CA PHE A 124 -2.31 -8.65 -6.84
C PHE A 124 -1.28 -8.77 -7.98
N HIS A 125 -0.25 -9.61 -7.82
CA HIS A 125 0.69 -9.92 -8.88
C HIS A 125 -0.01 -10.50 -10.12
N GLN A 126 -0.95 -11.43 -9.94
CA GLN A 126 -1.73 -12.00 -11.04
C GLN A 126 -2.57 -10.94 -11.76
N ALA A 127 -3.22 -10.04 -11.02
CA ALA A 127 -4.00 -8.95 -11.61
C ALA A 127 -3.12 -7.98 -12.41
N LEU A 128 -1.97 -7.57 -11.85
CA LEU A 128 -1.02 -6.67 -12.52
C LEU A 128 -0.47 -7.28 -13.81
N THR A 129 -0.01 -8.54 -13.74
CA THR A 129 0.52 -9.25 -14.91
C THR A 129 -0.56 -9.46 -15.98
N ALA A 130 -1.80 -9.79 -15.59
CA ALA A 130 -2.93 -9.88 -16.52
C ALA A 130 -3.26 -8.54 -17.19
N ALA A 131 -3.02 -7.42 -16.52
CA ALA A 131 -3.16 -6.07 -17.07
C ALA A 131 -1.95 -5.62 -17.93
N GLY A 132 -0.92 -6.45 -18.07
CA GLY A 132 0.28 -6.16 -18.85
C GLY A 132 1.30 -5.26 -18.13
N VAL A 133 1.19 -5.12 -16.81
CA VAL A 133 2.14 -4.37 -15.98
C VAL A 133 3.39 -5.22 -15.74
N ASP A 134 4.57 -4.61 -15.76
CA ASP A 134 5.81 -5.25 -15.29
C ASP A 134 5.77 -5.39 -13.76
N ALA A 135 5.25 -6.53 -13.31
CA ALA A 135 5.16 -6.88 -11.90
C ALA A 135 6.09 -8.05 -11.59
N THR A 136 6.85 -7.94 -10.50
CA THR A 136 7.72 -9.01 -9.99
C THR A 136 7.29 -9.36 -8.57
N LEU A 137 7.04 -10.63 -8.27
CA LEU A 137 6.75 -11.12 -6.92
C LEU A 137 7.93 -11.93 -6.37
N HIS A 138 8.43 -11.57 -5.19
CA HIS A 138 9.34 -12.39 -4.40
C HIS A 138 8.68 -12.79 -3.08
N VAL A 139 8.44 -14.09 -2.94
CA VAL A 139 8.01 -14.69 -1.67
C VAL A 139 9.25 -15.13 -0.89
N LEU A 140 9.31 -14.73 0.37
CA LEU A 140 10.41 -15.03 1.29
C LEU A 140 10.00 -16.24 2.14
N GLU A 141 10.62 -17.39 1.85
CA GLU A 141 10.32 -18.65 2.52
C GLU A 141 10.71 -18.60 4.02
N GLY A 142 9.76 -18.92 4.89
CA GLY A 142 9.90 -18.94 6.35
C GLY A 142 9.85 -17.56 7.02
N GLU A 143 9.68 -16.48 6.25
CA GLU A 143 9.64 -15.12 6.79
C GLU A 143 8.21 -14.68 7.13
N LYS A 144 8.08 -13.80 8.12
CA LYS A 144 6.80 -13.27 8.62
C LYS A 144 6.55 -11.84 8.13
N HIS A 145 5.55 -11.17 8.70
CA HIS A 145 5.34 -9.73 8.53
C HIS A 145 6.54 -8.94 9.09
N GLY A 146 7.26 -8.25 8.22
CA GLY A 146 8.50 -7.58 8.58
C GLY A 146 9.65 -8.56 8.74
N TRP A 147 10.66 -8.43 7.89
CA TRP A 147 11.88 -9.23 7.90
C TRP A 147 13.11 -8.34 8.03
N ASP A 148 14.29 -8.94 8.20
CA ASP A 148 15.54 -8.18 8.12
C ASP A 148 15.70 -7.60 6.70
N ALA A 149 15.70 -6.27 6.59
CA ALA A 149 15.83 -5.55 5.33
C ALA A 149 17.08 -5.95 4.51
N ALA A 150 18.11 -6.53 5.14
CA ALA A 150 19.25 -7.09 4.43
C ALA A 150 18.86 -8.20 3.44
N LEU A 151 17.81 -8.99 3.73
CA LEU A 151 17.35 -10.07 2.86
C LEU A 151 16.83 -9.58 1.50
N THR A 152 16.22 -8.39 1.46
CA THR A 152 15.58 -7.86 0.25
C THR A 152 16.27 -6.65 -0.34
N ARG A 153 17.28 -6.09 0.33
CA ARG A 153 17.97 -4.87 -0.10
C ARG A 153 18.44 -4.94 -1.55
N ASP A 154 19.14 -6.02 -1.91
CA ASP A 154 19.72 -6.14 -3.26
C ASP A 154 18.64 -6.34 -4.32
N ILE A 155 17.56 -7.05 -3.99
CA ILE A 155 16.39 -7.24 -4.86
C ILE A 155 15.74 -5.88 -5.16
N ILE A 156 15.50 -5.08 -4.13
CA ILE A 156 14.90 -3.74 -4.23
C ILE A 156 15.78 -2.82 -5.08
N VAL A 157 17.08 -2.78 -4.77
CA VAL A 157 18.04 -1.93 -5.49
C VAL A 157 18.12 -2.32 -6.96
N GLU A 158 18.18 -3.61 -7.27
CA GLU A 158 18.25 -4.08 -8.65
C GLU A 158 16.97 -3.77 -9.43
N PHE A 159 15.80 -3.97 -8.81
CA PHE A 159 14.52 -3.60 -9.40
C PHE A 159 14.46 -2.12 -9.78
N PHE A 160 14.84 -1.22 -8.86
CA PHE A 160 14.83 0.22 -9.17
C PHE A 160 15.89 0.61 -10.19
N ARG A 161 17.10 0.01 -10.18
CA ARG A 161 18.12 0.25 -11.22
C ARG A 161 17.61 -0.12 -12.61
N ARG A 162 17.05 -1.32 -12.75
CA ARG A 162 16.47 -1.79 -14.01
C ARG A 162 15.36 -0.88 -14.53
N THR A 163 14.55 -0.34 -13.62
CA THR A 163 13.31 0.36 -13.97
C THR A 163 13.51 1.86 -14.20
N LEU A 164 14.40 2.49 -13.44
CA LEU A 164 14.57 3.95 -13.43
C LEU A 164 15.73 4.46 -14.28
N GLY A 165 16.71 3.60 -14.61
CA GLY A 165 17.91 3.97 -15.38
C GLY A 165 19.01 4.56 -14.51
#